data_AF-K2BZY0-F1
#
_entry.id   AF-K2BZY0-F1
#
_cell.length_a   1.000
_cell.length_b   1.000
_cell.length_c   1.000
_cell.angle_alpha   90.00
_cell.angle_beta   90.00
_cell.angle_gamma   90.00
#
_symmetry.space_group_name_H-M   'P 1'
#
loop_
_entity.id
_entity.type
_entity.pdbx_description
1 polymer ?
#
loop_
_entity_poly.entity_id
_entity_poly.type
_entity_poly.pdbx_seq_one_letter_code
_entity_poly.pdbx_strand_id
1 'polypeptide(L)'
;HSRGEVDESDTAWVSGGSGAFRRSMWNTLGGMDTLYNPFYWEDIDISYRARKAGWKILFEPKSVVGHYHEEGKIKQEYTATDVKRISYRNQFIFIWKNVTDPSIFLAHIFWTPIRLVQAFLRNDLLMLQGYLLAVFHSPQVISHRRIQSKMWDVSDSKL
;
A
#
# COMPACT_ATOMS: atom_id res chain seq x y z
N HIS A 1 -10.08 -4.84 18.25
CA HIS A 1 -10.34 -5.65 17.03
C HIS A 1 -10.22 -7.11 17.39
N SER A 2 -11.25 -7.92 17.13
CA SER A 2 -11.15 -9.37 17.14
C SER A 2 -10.69 -9.87 15.77
N ARG A 3 -10.16 -11.08 15.74
CA ARG A 3 -9.65 -11.73 14.53
C ARG A 3 -10.77 -11.93 13.49
N GLY A 4 -10.45 -11.76 12.20
CA GLY A 4 -11.32 -12.19 11.09
C GLY A 4 -11.35 -13.73 10.93
N GLU A 5 -12.19 -14.22 10.02
CA GLU A 5 -12.33 -15.67 9.77
C GLU A 5 -10.97 -16.33 9.47
N VAL A 6 -10.81 -17.53 10.02
CA VAL A 6 -9.52 -18.13 10.43
C VAL A 6 -9.04 -19.18 9.43
N ASP A 7 -9.92 -19.62 8.55
CA ASP A 7 -9.77 -20.86 7.79
C ASP A 7 -8.97 -20.68 6.48
N GLU A 8 -8.66 -19.44 6.10
CA GLU A 8 -7.74 -19.15 5.00
C GLU A 8 -6.33 -18.86 5.52
N SER A 9 -5.38 -19.64 5.03
CA SER A 9 -3.96 -19.42 5.32
C SER A 9 -3.33 -18.39 4.39
N ASP A 10 -3.88 -18.12 3.21
CA ASP A 10 -3.34 -17.12 2.28
C ASP A 10 -3.98 -15.74 2.56
N THR A 11 -3.18 -14.68 2.58
CA THR A 11 -3.66 -13.31 2.77
C THR A 11 -3.01 -12.38 1.76
N ALA A 12 -3.73 -11.33 1.34
CA ALA A 12 -3.21 -10.37 0.38
C ALA A 12 -2.09 -9.48 0.96
N TRP A 13 -2.05 -9.27 2.28
CA TRP A 13 -1.00 -8.50 2.93
C TRP A 13 -0.75 -8.90 4.38
N VAL A 14 0.44 -8.53 4.86
CA VAL A 14 0.85 -8.64 6.24
C VAL A 14 0.64 -7.32 6.98
N SER A 15 0.35 -7.36 8.27
CA SER A 15 0.40 -6.17 9.14
C SER A 15 1.86 -5.81 9.44
N GLY A 16 2.29 -4.59 9.12
CA GLY A 16 3.67 -4.15 9.34
C GLY A 16 4.19 -4.31 10.78
N GLY A 17 3.31 -4.15 11.79
CA GLY A 17 3.67 -4.24 13.21
C GLY A 17 3.66 -5.65 13.81
N SER A 18 3.21 -6.66 13.07
CA SER A 18 3.11 -8.05 13.57
C SER A 18 3.53 -9.11 12.53
N GLY A 19 4.16 -8.69 11.44
CA GLY A 19 4.63 -9.54 10.37
C GLY A 19 6.03 -10.11 10.59
N ALA A 20 6.25 -11.33 10.10
CA ALA A 20 7.57 -11.93 9.98
C ALA A 20 7.93 -12.10 8.49
N PHE A 21 9.15 -11.68 8.13
CA PHE A 21 9.62 -11.72 6.74
C PHE A 21 10.84 -12.63 6.62
N ARG A 22 10.87 -13.47 5.58
CA ARG A 22 12.06 -14.25 5.26
C ARG A 22 13.18 -13.28 4.86
N ARG A 23 14.34 -13.35 5.52
CA ARG A 23 15.48 -12.43 5.30
C ARG A 23 15.91 -12.34 3.83
N SER A 24 15.92 -13.46 3.11
CA SER A 24 16.26 -13.48 1.69
C SER A 24 15.28 -12.65 0.86
N MET A 25 13.97 -12.81 1.08
CA MET A 25 12.94 -12.02 0.41
C MET A 25 13.07 -10.55 0.76
N TRP A 26 13.25 -10.21 2.04
CA TRP A 26 13.43 -8.83 2.50
C TRP A 26 14.59 -8.14 1.78
N ASN A 27 15.75 -8.81 1.71
CA ASN A 27 16.93 -8.29 1.04
C ASN A 27 16.73 -8.16 -0.47
N THR A 28 16.10 -9.15 -1.11
CA THR A 28 15.83 -9.13 -2.55
C THR A 28 14.89 -7.97 -2.93
N LEU A 29 13.83 -7.75 -2.14
CA LEU A 29 12.83 -6.72 -2.42
C LEU A 29 13.23 -5.32 -1.91
N GLY A 30 14.31 -5.20 -1.15
CA GLY A 30 14.78 -3.93 -0.59
C GLY A 30 13.95 -3.43 0.61
N GLY A 31 13.27 -4.32 1.33
CA GLY A 31 12.47 -3.98 2.50
C GLY A 31 11.24 -3.10 2.22
N MET A 32 10.80 -2.35 3.23
CA MET A 32 9.71 -1.38 3.12
C MET A 32 10.17 -0.14 2.35
N ASP A 33 9.31 0.37 1.47
CA ASP A 33 9.67 1.47 0.59
C ASP A 33 9.43 2.83 1.27
N THR A 34 10.49 3.64 1.37
CA THR A 34 10.45 4.98 1.95
C THR A 34 9.60 5.98 1.17
N LEU A 35 9.15 5.63 -0.03
CA LEU A 35 8.21 6.44 -0.81
C LEU A 35 6.89 6.68 -0.06
N TYR A 36 6.53 5.79 0.87
CA TYR A 36 5.31 5.90 1.67
C TYR A 36 5.49 6.71 2.97
N ASN A 37 6.71 7.18 3.26
CA ASN A 37 7.00 7.96 4.47
C ASN A 37 5.99 9.10 4.68
N PRO A 38 5.49 9.31 5.91
CA PRO A 38 5.96 8.71 7.16
C PRO A 38 5.30 7.38 7.58
N PHE A 39 4.20 6.95 6.95
CA PHE A 39 3.43 5.77 7.35
C PHE A 39 2.33 5.42 6.32
N TYR A 40 1.69 4.27 6.54
CA TYR A 40 0.61 3.65 5.76
C TYR A 40 0.97 3.30 4.31
N TRP A 41 0.52 2.13 3.88
CA TRP A 41 0.76 1.48 2.58
C TRP A 41 2.12 0.80 2.40
N GLU A 42 3.11 1.03 3.26
CA GLU A 42 4.42 0.38 3.17
C GLU A 42 4.34 -1.15 3.34
N ASP A 43 3.42 -1.61 4.19
CA ASP A 43 3.17 -3.02 4.47
C ASP A 43 2.35 -3.69 3.37
N ILE A 44 1.33 -3.00 2.84
CA ILE A 44 0.59 -3.40 1.64
C ILE A 44 1.53 -3.46 0.43
N ASP A 45 2.42 -2.49 0.27
CA ASP A 45 3.36 -2.42 -0.84
C ASP A 45 4.39 -3.55 -0.83
N ILE A 46 5.05 -3.81 0.30
CA ILE A 46 6.01 -4.93 0.38
C ILE A 46 5.29 -6.28 0.19
N SER A 47 4.06 -6.41 0.69
CA SER A 47 3.22 -7.59 0.49
C SER A 47 2.90 -7.80 -0.99
N TYR A 48 2.43 -6.75 -1.67
CA TYR A 48 2.10 -6.79 -3.08
C TYR A 48 3.32 -7.15 -3.93
N ARG A 49 4.46 -6.52 -3.65
CA ARG A 49 5.73 -6.84 -4.33
C ARG A 49 6.19 -8.26 -4.06
N ALA A 50 6.00 -8.77 -2.83
CA ALA A 50 6.31 -10.15 -2.50
C ALA A 50 5.45 -11.13 -3.31
N ARG A 51 4.13 -10.92 -3.38
CA ARG A 51 3.24 -11.73 -4.22
C ARG A 51 3.62 -11.65 -5.70
N LYS A 52 3.96 -10.46 -6.20
CA LYS A 52 4.46 -10.28 -7.58
C LYS A 52 5.77 -11.00 -7.86
N ALA A 53 6.62 -11.18 -6.85
CA ALA A 53 7.85 -11.98 -6.94
C ALA A 53 7.63 -13.46 -6.59
N GLY A 54 6.37 -13.94 -6.60
CA GLY A 54 6.02 -15.35 -6.38
C GLY A 54 6.06 -15.81 -4.92
N TRP A 55 6.24 -14.92 -3.95
CA TRP A 55 6.16 -15.27 -2.53
C TRP A 55 4.72 -15.36 -2.06
N LYS A 56 4.47 -16.31 -1.16
CA LYS A 56 3.18 -16.43 -0.47
C LYS A 56 3.20 -15.62 0.83
N ILE A 57 2.05 -15.09 1.20
CA ILE A 57 1.86 -14.44 2.49
C ILE A 57 0.88 -15.30 3.27
N LEU A 58 1.32 -15.76 4.44
CA LEU A 58 0.56 -16.72 5.22
C LEU A 58 0.08 -16.12 6.54
N PHE A 59 -1.15 -16.43 6.89
CA PHE A 59 -1.74 -16.08 8.18
C PHE A 59 -1.61 -17.24 9.16
N GLU A 60 -0.98 -17.01 10.32
CA GLU A 60 -0.82 -18.01 11.37
C GLU A 60 -1.82 -17.79 12.52
N PRO A 61 -2.87 -18.62 12.63
CA PRO A 61 -3.89 -18.48 13.65
C PRO A 61 -3.43 -18.37 15.09
N LYS A 62 -2.36 -19.09 15.43
CA LYS A 62 -1.89 -19.26 16.80
C LYS A 62 -0.91 -18.17 17.22
N SER A 63 -0.44 -17.36 16.27
CA SER A 63 0.45 -16.23 16.52
C SER A 63 -0.39 -14.99 16.82
N VAL A 64 -0.50 -14.64 18.10
CA VAL A 64 -1.35 -13.52 18.57
C VAL A 64 -0.47 -12.40 19.09
N VAL A 65 -0.68 -11.19 18.56
CA VAL A 65 0.01 -9.96 18.97
C VAL A 65 -1.03 -8.92 19.38
N GLY A 66 -0.86 -8.32 20.58
CA GLY A 66 -1.71 -7.23 21.05
C GLY A 66 -1.27 -5.88 20.45
N HIS A 67 -2.21 -5.09 19.94
CA HIS A 67 -1.95 -3.75 19.38
C HIS A 67 -2.91 -2.70 19.97
N TYR A 68 -2.35 -1.76 20.74
CA TYR A 68 -3.09 -0.68 21.39
C TYR A 68 -3.18 0.53 20.47
N HIS A 69 -4.32 0.67 19.78
CA HIS A 69 -4.51 1.67 18.73
C HIS A 69 -4.55 3.12 19.26
N GLU A 70 -4.84 3.34 20.55
CA GLU A 70 -4.87 4.67 21.15
C GLU A 70 -3.48 5.17 21.58
N GLU A 71 -2.48 4.28 21.61
CA GLU A 71 -1.10 4.61 22.00
C GLU A 71 -0.15 4.68 20.80
N GLY A 72 -0.69 4.59 19.58
CA GLY A 72 0.11 4.62 18.36
C GLY A 72 0.77 5.99 18.14
N LYS A 73 2.08 5.99 17.89
CA LYS A 73 2.88 7.20 17.64
C LYS A 73 2.30 8.11 16.55
N ILE A 74 1.69 7.53 15.51
CA ILE A 74 1.03 8.27 14.42
C ILE A 74 -0.08 9.18 14.97
N LYS A 75 -0.96 8.67 15.85
CA LYS A 75 -2.05 9.47 16.41
C LYS A 75 -1.55 10.55 17.38
N GLN A 76 -0.35 10.39 17.95
CA GLN A 76 0.26 11.37 18.84
C GLN A 76 0.95 12.51 18.08
N GLU A 77 1.55 12.21 16.92
CA GLU A 77 2.32 13.19 16.14
C GLU A 77 1.53 13.82 14.97
N TYR A 78 0.45 13.18 14.51
CA TYR A 78 -0.29 13.59 13.32
C TYR A 78 -1.78 13.73 13.59
N THR A 79 -2.40 14.73 12.97
CA THR A 79 -3.85 14.90 13.03
C THR A 79 -4.56 13.85 12.16
N ALA A 80 -5.84 13.60 12.43
CA ALA A 80 -6.68 12.76 11.56
C ALA A 80 -6.69 13.25 10.10
N THR A 81 -6.60 14.57 9.90
CA THR A 81 -6.50 15.22 8.59
C THR A 81 -5.20 14.85 7.88
N ASP A 82 -4.07 14.90 8.59
CA ASP A 82 -2.77 14.51 8.04
C ASP A 82 -2.75 13.04 7.64
N VAL A 83 -3.25 12.19 8.54
CA VAL A 83 -3.37 10.74 8.31
C VAL A 83 -4.19 10.46 7.05
N LYS A 84 -5.37 11.08 6.92
CA LYS A 84 -6.25 10.88 5.76
C LYS A 84 -5.59 11.35 4.46
N ARG A 85 -4.96 12.53 4.48
CA ARG A 85 -4.24 13.10 3.32
C ARG A 85 -3.06 12.23 2.88
N ILE A 86 -2.25 11.75 3.83
CA ILE A 86 -1.11 10.86 3.56
C ILE A 86 -1.61 9.53 3.01
N SER A 87 -2.68 8.97 3.57
CA SER A 87 -3.29 7.74 3.05
C SER A 87 -3.77 7.90 1.60
N TYR A 88 -4.41 9.02 1.24
CA TYR A 88 -4.80 9.28 -0.15
C TYR A 88 -3.59 9.40 -1.09
N ARG A 89 -2.56 10.15 -0.69
CA ARG A 89 -1.31 10.25 -1.47
C ARG A 89 -0.74 8.85 -1.74
N ASN A 90 -0.62 8.05 -0.69
CA ASN A 90 -0.02 6.73 -0.75
C ASN A 90 -0.84 5.73 -1.56
N GLN A 91 -2.17 5.86 -1.57
CA GLN A 91 -3.05 5.09 -2.45
C GLN A 91 -2.74 5.30 -3.93
N PHE A 92 -2.59 6.55 -4.37
CA PHE A 92 -2.25 6.84 -5.77
C PHE A 92 -0.83 6.38 -6.13
N ILE A 93 0.13 6.65 -5.23
CA ILE A 93 1.52 6.18 -5.36
C ILE A 93 1.56 4.66 -5.56
N PHE A 94 0.82 3.90 -4.74
CA PHE A 94 0.79 2.45 -4.81
C PHE A 94 0.33 1.96 -6.18
N ILE A 95 -0.78 2.48 -6.70
CA ILE A 95 -1.31 2.07 -8.00
C ILE A 95 -0.30 2.39 -9.11
N TRP A 96 0.22 3.62 -9.15
CA TRP A 96 1.16 4.04 -10.17
C TRP A 96 2.51 3.32 -10.11
N LYS A 97 2.95 2.94 -8.91
CA LYS A 97 4.20 2.19 -8.71
C LYS A 97 4.04 0.73 -9.12
N ASN A 98 2.95 0.08 -8.75
CA ASN A 98 2.89 -1.38 -8.72
C ASN A 98 2.01 -2.03 -9.81
N VAL A 99 0.92 -1.38 -10.24
CA VAL A 99 -0.05 -1.98 -11.18
C VAL A 99 0.52 -1.96 -12.60
N THR A 100 0.52 -3.11 -13.26
CA THR A 100 1.03 -3.37 -14.61
C THR A 100 -0.05 -3.78 -15.61
N ASP A 101 -1.13 -4.41 -15.15
CA ASP A 101 -2.17 -4.94 -16.01
C ASP A 101 -2.91 -3.79 -16.70
N PRO A 102 -2.93 -3.75 -18.04
CA PRO A 102 -3.48 -2.61 -18.78
C PRO A 102 -4.94 -2.34 -18.45
N SER A 103 -5.76 -3.37 -18.24
CA SER A 103 -7.18 -3.22 -17.91
C SER A 103 -7.38 -2.48 -16.57
N ILE A 104 -6.61 -2.86 -15.54
CA ILE A 104 -6.67 -2.24 -14.22
C ILE A 104 -6.14 -0.81 -14.29
N PHE A 105 -5.03 -0.59 -15.00
CA PHE A 105 -4.43 0.73 -15.12
C PHE A 105 -5.29 1.71 -15.92
N LEU A 106 -5.90 1.25 -17.03
CA LEU A 106 -6.84 2.06 -17.82
C LEU A 106 -8.11 2.39 -17.03
N ALA A 107 -8.63 1.44 -16.25
CA ALA A 107 -9.74 1.71 -15.34
C ALA A 107 -9.36 2.78 -14.31
N HIS A 108 -8.14 2.72 -13.75
CA HIS A 108 -7.64 3.75 -12.84
C HIS A 108 -7.59 5.13 -13.50
N ILE A 109 -7.05 5.23 -14.72
CA ILE A 109 -6.98 6.48 -15.49
C ILE A 109 -8.39 7.03 -15.75
N PHE A 110 -9.34 6.17 -16.13
CA PHE A 110 -10.72 6.59 -16.45
C PHE A 110 -11.51 7.03 -15.20
N TRP A 111 -11.41 6.28 -14.11
CA TRP A 111 -12.20 6.54 -12.90
C TRP A 111 -11.59 7.60 -11.98
N THR A 112 -10.30 7.88 -12.07
CA THR A 112 -9.64 8.89 -11.20
C THR A 112 -10.23 10.28 -11.38
N PRO A 113 -10.40 10.84 -12.59
CA PRO A 113 -11.06 12.15 -12.76
C PRO A 113 -12.47 12.19 -12.17
N ILE A 114 -13.26 11.13 -12.36
CA ILE A 114 -14.62 11.02 -11.82
C ILE A 114 -14.57 11.06 -10.29
N ARG A 115 -13.65 10.30 -9.66
CA ARG A 115 -13.46 10.30 -8.20
C ARG A 115 -13.01 11.66 -7.66
N LEU A 116 -12.13 12.36 -8.37
CA LEU A 116 -11.70 13.71 -7.97
C LEU A 116 -12.85 14.72 -8.03
N VAL A 117 -13.70 14.66 -9.07
CA VAL A 117 -14.91 15.48 -9.16
C VAL A 117 -15.88 15.14 -8.02
N GLN A 118 -16.11 13.86 -7.74
CA GLN A 118 -16.96 13.44 -6.62
C GLN A 118 -16.40 13.90 -5.27
N ALA A 119 -15.09 13.84 -5.08
CA ALA A 119 -14.43 14.34 -3.88
C ALA A 119 -14.64 15.84 -3.72
N PHE A 120 -14.47 16.61 -4.79
CA PHE A 120 -14.75 18.05 -4.78
C PHE A 120 -16.22 18.35 -4.41
N LEU A 121 -17.19 17.67 -5.03
CA LEU A 121 -18.62 17.85 -4.75
C LEU A 121 -19.00 17.47 -3.31
N ARG A 122 -18.25 16.55 -2.69
CA ARG A 122 -18.44 16.11 -1.29
C ARG A 122 -17.58 16.89 -0.30
N ASN A 123 -16.89 17.93 -0.74
CA ASN A 123 -15.95 18.72 0.06
C ASN A 123 -14.81 17.89 0.67
N ASP A 124 -14.41 16.78 0.04
CA ASP A 124 -13.25 15.98 0.43
C ASP A 124 -11.97 16.52 -0.21
N LEU A 125 -11.60 17.75 0.18
CA LEU A 125 -10.41 18.44 -0.33
C LEU A 125 -9.12 17.68 -0.03
N LEU A 126 -9.12 16.80 0.96
CA LEU A 126 -7.96 15.98 1.34
C LEU A 126 -7.62 14.93 0.28
N MET A 127 -8.61 14.39 -0.45
CA MET A 127 -8.34 13.51 -1.59
C MET A 127 -7.66 14.28 -2.73
N LEU A 128 -8.13 15.50 -3.01
CA LEU A 128 -7.53 16.37 -4.04
C LEU A 128 -6.08 16.71 -3.67
N GLN A 129 -5.84 17.11 -2.42
CA GLN A 129 -4.48 17.37 -1.91
C GLN A 129 -3.60 16.12 -1.97
N GLY A 130 -4.12 14.96 -1.55
CA GLY A 130 -3.41 13.68 -1.63
C GLY A 130 -3.03 13.32 -3.06
N TYR A 131 -3.94 13.50 -4.02
CA TYR A 131 -3.66 13.29 -5.44
C TYR A 131 -2.57 14.22 -5.96
N LEU A 132 -2.65 15.53 -5.67
CA LEU A 132 -1.62 16.50 -6.07
C LEU A 132 -0.25 16.15 -5.48
N LEU A 133 -0.20 15.79 -4.19
CA LEU A 133 1.02 15.32 -3.55
C LEU A 133 1.58 14.07 -4.22
N ALA A 134 0.73 13.13 -4.63
CA ALA A 134 1.16 11.94 -5.37
C ALA A 134 1.75 12.33 -6.73
N VAL A 135 1.12 13.26 -7.47
CA VAL A 135 1.63 13.77 -8.76
C VAL A 135 3.03 14.36 -8.59
N PHE A 136 3.28 15.13 -7.54
CA PHE A 136 4.62 15.65 -7.23
C PHE A 136 5.66 14.56 -6.96
N HIS A 137 5.24 13.38 -6.47
CA HIS A 137 6.12 12.22 -6.26
C HIS A 137 6.28 11.35 -7.52
N SER A 138 5.63 11.69 -8.64
CA SER A 138 5.66 10.85 -9.84
C SER A 138 7.06 10.53 -10.38
N PRO A 139 8.08 11.42 -10.32
CA PRO A 139 9.44 11.04 -10.71
C PRO A 139 10.02 9.92 -9.83
N GLN A 140 9.83 10.00 -8.52
CA GLN A 140 10.27 8.99 -7.55
C GLN A 140 9.49 7.69 -7.74
N VAL A 141 8.18 7.77 -7.97
CA VAL A 141 7.33 6.62 -8.30
C VAL A 141 7.88 5.88 -9.53
N ILE A 142 8.22 6.60 -10.61
CA ILE A 142 8.78 5.99 -11.82
C ILE A 142 10.14 5.33 -11.53
N SER A 143 11.00 5.99 -10.76
CA SER A 143 12.31 5.45 -10.38
C SER A 143 12.16 4.14 -9.59
N HIS A 144 11.34 4.14 -8.54
CA HIS A 144 11.09 2.97 -7.70
C HIS A 144 10.42 1.86 -8.49
N ARG A 145 9.48 2.20 -9.38
CA ARG A 145 8.84 1.24 -10.30
C ARG A 145 9.85 0.52 -11.17
N ARG A 146 10.79 1.23 -11.79
CA ARG A 146 11.83 0.63 -12.66
C ARG A 146 12.76 -0.33 -11.91
N ILE A 147 13.05 -0.03 -10.64
CA ILE A 147 13.85 -0.92 -9.80
C ILE A 147 13.04 -2.18 -9.50
N GLN A 148 11.81 -2.01 -9.01
CA GLN A 148 10.95 -3.11 -8.58
C GLN A 148 10.45 -4.00 -9.73
N SER A 149 10.35 -3.46 -10.96
CA SER A 149 9.89 -4.22 -12.13
C SER A 149 10.81 -5.37 -12.52
N LYS A 150 12.06 -5.37 -12.04
CA LYS A 150 13.01 -6.47 -12.27
C LYS A 150 12.66 -7.75 -11.50
N MET A 151 11.75 -7.66 -10.53
CA MET A 151 11.34 -8.76 -9.64
C MET A 151 9.87 -9.15 -9.87
N TRP A 152 9.23 -8.70 -10.95
CA TRP A 152 7.84 -9.03 -11.24
C TRP A 152 7.74 -10.31 -12.06
N ASP A 153 7.35 -11.39 -11.40
CA ASP A 153 7.14 -12.71 -12.00
C ASP A 153 5.64 -13.03 -12.20
N VAL A 154 4.76 -12.38 -11.43
CA VAL A 154 3.31 -12.59 -11.43
C VAL A 154 2.57 -11.32 -11.84
N SER A 155 1.58 -11.45 -12.74
CA SER A 155 0.70 -10.36 -13.21
C SER A 155 -0.36 -9.99 -12.18
N ASP A 156 -0.88 -8.77 -12.22
CA ASP A 156 -1.79 -8.28 -11.17
C ASP A 156 -3.12 -9.06 -11.12
N SER A 157 -3.59 -9.54 -12.26
CA SER A 157 -4.77 -10.42 -12.44
C SER A 157 -4.64 -11.81 -11.83
N LYS A 158 -3.42 -12.22 -11.46
CA LYS A 158 -3.14 -13.52 -10.84
C LYS A 158 -2.83 -13.42 -9.33
N LEU A 159 -2.78 -12.20 -8.79
CA LEU A 159 -2.59 -11.94 -7.37
C LEU A 159 -3.92 -12.04 -6.62
#